data_AF-A0A9X0FK11-F1
#
_entry.id   AF-A0A9X0FK11-F1
#
_cell.length_a   1.000
_cell.length_b   1.000
_cell.length_c   1.000
_cell.angle_alpha   90.00
_cell.angle_beta   90.00
_cell.angle_gamma   90.00
#
_symmetry.space_group_name_H-M   'P 1'
#
loop_
_entity.id
_entity.type
_entity.pdbx_description
1 polymer ?
#
loop_
_entity_poly.entity_id
_entity_poly.type
_entity_poly.pdbx_seq_one_letter_code
_entity_poly.pdbx_strand_id
1 'polypeptide(L)'
;METTIPVEASAESCHTTHGYIGDKSKYLARLKRIEGQARGIHRMVDEEKYCIDILTQISAITKALEGVALGLLDDHLRHCVLDAAKLGGNEAEAKIQEASDAIARFVRS
;
A
#
# COMPACT_ATOMS: atom_id res chain seq x y z
N MET A 1 5.82 32.76 40.87
CA MET A 1 7.01 31.90 40.70
C MET A 1 6.56 30.77 39.78
N GLU A 2 6.40 31.12 38.51
CA GLU A 2 5.88 30.25 37.46
C GLU A 2 7.05 29.48 36.87
N THR A 3 7.09 28.18 37.12
CA THR A 3 8.06 27.28 36.50
C THR A 3 7.55 26.95 35.11
N THR A 4 8.00 27.70 34.11
CA THR A 4 7.86 27.37 32.69
C THR A 4 8.77 26.20 32.35
N ILE A 5 8.18 25.08 31.93
CA ILE A 5 8.89 23.96 31.32
C ILE A 5 9.17 24.33 29.85
N PRO A 6 10.40 24.23 29.35
CA PRO A 6 10.66 24.30 27.92
C PRO A 6 10.32 22.92 27.33
N VAL A 7 9.25 22.83 26.54
CA VAL A 7 9.03 21.68 25.67
C VAL A 7 9.78 21.94 24.38
N GLU A 8 10.97 21.33 24.31
CA GLU A 8 11.79 21.25 23.12
C GLU A 8 11.05 20.53 21.98
N ALA A 9 11.29 21.05 20.78
CA ALA A 9 10.84 20.52 19.51
C ALA A 9 11.29 19.06 19.32
N SER A 10 10.37 18.19 18.95
CA SER A 10 10.70 16.93 18.28
C SER A 10 9.54 16.44 17.42
N ALA A 11 9.84 16.36 16.12
CA ALA A 11 9.18 15.59 15.08
C ALA A 11 7.71 15.91 14.80
N GLU A 12 7.47 17.02 14.10
CA GLU A 12 6.29 17.13 13.23
C GLU A 12 6.34 15.97 12.22
N SER A 13 5.42 15.02 12.41
CA SER A 13 5.19 13.92 11.50
C SER A 13 4.74 14.49 10.15
N CYS A 14 5.52 14.21 9.11
CA CYS A 14 5.12 14.51 7.73
C CYS A 14 3.95 13.59 7.33
N HIS A 15 2.76 13.96 7.78
CA HIS A 15 1.47 13.39 7.38
C HIS A 15 0.62 14.49 6.73
N THR A 16 1.21 15.25 5.80
CA THR A 16 0.50 16.34 5.13
C THR A 16 0.92 16.42 3.68
N THR A 17 0.43 15.47 2.88
CA THR A 17 -0.31 15.68 1.62
C THR A 17 -0.42 14.31 0.95
N HIS A 18 -1.60 13.97 0.44
CA HIS A 18 -1.93 12.66 -0.13
C HIS A 18 -1.16 12.39 -1.44
N GLY A 19 0.17 12.26 -1.39
CA GLY A 19 1.00 11.76 -2.50
C GLY A 19 0.75 10.28 -2.82
N TYR A 20 -0.21 9.65 -2.14
CA TYR A 20 -0.45 8.22 -2.19
C TYR A 20 -1.28 7.77 -3.39
N ILE A 21 -1.95 8.67 -4.13
CA ILE A 21 -2.70 8.23 -5.29
C ILE A 21 -2.82 9.27 -6.41
N GLY A 22 -2.07 9.10 -7.50
CA GLY A 22 -2.36 9.76 -8.78
C GLY A 22 -3.68 9.30 -9.44
N ASP A 23 -4.19 8.13 -9.05
CA ASP A 23 -5.33 7.45 -9.70
C ASP A 23 -6.32 6.77 -8.71
N LYS A 24 -6.99 7.55 -7.84
CA LYS A 24 -7.75 7.02 -6.66
C LYS A 24 -8.95 6.22 -7.08
N SER A 25 -9.63 6.71 -8.09
CA SER A 25 -10.71 6.02 -8.78
C SER A 25 -10.28 4.64 -9.27
N LYS A 26 -9.08 4.51 -9.85
CA LYS A 26 -8.57 3.23 -10.38
C LYS A 26 -8.31 2.20 -9.30
N TYR A 27 -7.68 2.57 -8.18
CA TYR A 27 -7.48 1.65 -7.06
C TYR A 27 -8.81 1.24 -6.42
N LEU A 28 -9.72 2.19 -6.21
CA LEU A 28 -11.05 1.90 -5.69
C LEU A 28 -11.83 0.96 -6.63
N ALA A 29 -11.73 1.15 -7.95
CA ALA A 29 -12.37 0.27 -8.93
C ALA A 29 -11.79 -1.16 -8.89
N ARG A 30 -10.47 -1.30 -8.77
CA ARG A 30 -9.80 -2.61 -8.62
C ARG A 30 -10.23 -3.31 -7.33
N LEU A 31 -10.22 -2.59 -6.21
CA LEU A 31 -10.65 -3.12 -4.90
C LEU A 31 -12.12 -3.53 -4.90
N LYS A 32 -13.02 -2.74 -5.54
CA LYS A 32 -14.43 -3.11 -5.70
C LYS A 32 -14.61 -4.40 -6.51
N ARG A 33 -13.75 -4.64 -7.51
CA ARG A 33 -13.75 -5.90 -8.27
C ARG A 33 -13.30 -7.08 -7.40
N ILE A 34 -12.22 -6.91 -6.65
CA ILE A 34 -11.68 -7.90 -5.69
C ILE A 34 -12.74 -8.28 -4.66
N GLU A 35 -13.46 -7.31 -4.10
CA GLU A 35 -14.57 -7.53 -3.18
C GLU A 35 -15.68 -8.38 -3.81
N GLY A 36 -15.99 -8.14 -5.10
CA GLY A 36 -16.91 -8.97 -5.87
C GLY A 36 -16.43 -10.41 -6.07
N GLN A 37 -15.13 -10.60 -6.30
CA GLN A 37 -14.51 -11.93 -6.40
C GLN A 37 -14.58 -12.69 -5.07
N ALA A 38 -14.28 -12.03 -3.95
CA ALA A 38 -14.38 -12.62 -2.62
C ALA A 38 -15.81 -13.09 -2.30
N ARG A 39 -16.81 -12.26 -2.62
CA ARG A 39 -18.23 -12.67 -2.53
C ARG A 39 -18.56 -13.84 -3.45
N GLY A 40 -17.95 -13.90 -4.64
CA GLY A 40 -18.09 -15.02 -5.56
C GLY A 40 -17.59 -16.33 -4.96
N ILE A 41 -16.38 -16.32 -4.41
CA ILE A 41 -15.78 -17.47 -3.73
C ILE A 41 -16.66 -17.94 -2.56
N HIS A 42 -17.16 -17.01 -1.74
CA HIS A 42 -18.09 -17.34 -0.66
C HIS A 42 -19.31 -18.13 -1.17
N ARG A 43 -19.97 -17.65 -2.26
CA ARG A 43 -21.10 -18.37 -2.87
C ARG A 43 -20.70 -19.73 -3.43
N MET A 44 -19.50 -19.84 -4.02
CA MET A 44 -19.03 -21.14 -4.54
C MET A 44 -18.84 -22.17 -3.42
N VAL A 45 -18.41 -21.74 -2.24
CA VAL A 45 -18.31 -22.61 -1.06
C VAL A 45 -19.69 -23.01 -0.56
N ASP A 46 -20.60 -22.04 -0.45
CA ASP A 46 -22.00 -22.27 -0.03
C ASP A 46 -22.76 -23.22 -0.98
N GLU A 47 -22.49 -23.11 -2.28
CA GLU A 47 -23.06 -23.98 -3.32
C GLU A 47 -22.26 -25.29 -3.54
N GLU A 48 -21.31 -25.61 -2.66
CA GLU A 48 -20.48 -26.82 -2.71
C GLU A 48 -19.83 -27.08 -4.09
N LYS A 49 -19.33 -26.02 -4.73
CA LYS A 49 -18.66 -26.12 -6.03
C LYS A 49 -17.39 -26.94 -5.96
N TYR A 50 -16.98 -27.45 -7.12
CA TYR A 50 -15.76 -28.23 -7.25
C TYR A 50 -14.53 -27.48 -6.73
N CYS A 51 -13.74 -28.16 -5.89
CA CYS A 51 -12.63 -27.54 -5.18
C CYS A 51 -11.61 -26.87 -6.11
N ILE A 52 -11.37 -27.43 -7.30
CA ILE A 52 -10.41 -26.86 -8.26
C ILE A 52 -10.91 -25.52 -8.83
N ASP A 53 -12.22 -25.36 -9.00
CA ASP A 53 -12.80 -24.09 -9.47
C ASP A 53 -12.67 -23.01 -8.39
N ILE A 54 -12.90 -23.39 -7.12
CA ILE A 54 -12.70 -22.49 -5.97
C ILE A 54 -11.23 -22.06 -5.87
N LEU A 55 -10.29 -23.01 -5.96
CA LEU A 55 -8.86 -22.72 -5.95
C LEU A 55 -8.42 -21.83 -7.11
N THR A 56 -9.06 -21.98 -8.27
CA THR A 56 -8.83 -21.13 -9.44
C THR A 56 -9.28 -19.69 -9.17
N GLN A 57 -10.46 -19.49 -8.55
CA GLN A 57 -10.91 -18.15 -8.16
C GLN A 57 -10.06 -17.54 -7.05
N ILE A 58 -9.58 -18.34 -6.09
CA ILE A 58 -8.63 -17.90 -5.06
C ILE A 58 -7.33 -17.40 -5.72
N SER A 59 -6.81 -18.15 -6.69
CA SER A 59 -5.61 -17.74 -7.42
C SER A 59 -5.83 -16.42 -8.18
N ALA A 60 -7.02 -16.24 -8.78
CA ALA A 60 -7.38 -15.02 -9.49
C ALA A 60 -7.48 -13.79 -8.58
N ILE A 61 -8.05 -13.93 -7.37
CA ILE A 61 -8.12 -12.81 -6.41
C ILE A 61 -6.74 -12.46 -5.85
N THR A 62 -5.88 -13.46 -5.59
CA THR A 62 -4.49 -13.22 -5.18
C THR A 62 -3.72 -12.42 -6.22
N LYS A 63 -3.83 -12.78 -7.51
CA LYS A 63 -3.22 -12.00 -8.60
C LYS A 63 -3.77 -10.59 -8.73
N ALA A 64 -5.06 -10.39 -8.46
CA ALA A 64 -5.65 -9.06 -8.46
C ALA A 64 -5.11 -8.19 -7.31
N LEU A 65 -4.94 -8.76 -6.12
CA LEU A 65 -4.33 -8.11 -4.95
C LEU A 65 -2.86 -7.77 -5.21
N GLU A 66 -2.08 -8.70 -5.77
CA GLU A 66 -0.69 -8.45 -6.18
C GLU A 66 -0.60 -7.25 -7.13
N GLY A 67 -1.48 -7.16 -8.13
CA GLY A 67 -1.51 -6.05 -9.08
C GLY A 67 -1.88 -4.70 -8.45
N VAL A 68 -2.72 -4.68 -7.41
CA VAL A 68 -3.01 -3.47 -6.63
C VAL A 68 -1.78 -3.02 -5.86
N ALA A 69 -1.14 -3.95 -5.16
CA ALA A 69 0.02 -3.64 -4.34
C ALA A 69 1.23 -3.20 -5.18
N LEU A 70 1.50 -3.85 -6.31
CA LEU A 70 2.53 -3.39 -7.26
C LEU A 70 2.24 -1.99 -7.82
N GLY A 71 0.97 -1.67 -8.09
CA GLY A 71 0.59 -0.33 -8.53
C GLY A 71 0.87 0.73 -7.45
N LEU A 72 0.41 0.48 -6.22
CA LEU A 72 0.65 1.40 -5.09
C LEU A 72 2.14 1.59 -4.83
N LEU A 73 2.91 0.53 -5.04
CA LEU A 73 4.36 0.60 -4.93
C LEU A 73 4.99 1.47 -6.03
N ASP A 74 4.64 1.28 -7.30
CA ASP A 74 5.16 2.11 -8.39
C ASP A 74 4.84 3.60 -8.16
N ASP A 75 3.62 3.90 -7.71
CA ASP A 75 3.23 5.27 -7.34
C ASP A 75 4.05 5.81 -6.17
N HIS A 76 4.35 4.99 -5.16
CA HIS A 76 5.18 5.39 -4.03
C HIS A 76 6.62 5.67 -4.44
N LEU A 77 7.23 4.80 -5.26
CA LEU A 77 8.58 5.00 -5.79
C LEU A 77 8.67 6.28 -6.63
N ARG A 78 7.68 6.52 -7.50
CA ARG A 78 7.66 7.71 -8.36
C ARG A 78 7.57 9.02 -7.58
N HIS A 79 6.76 9.08 -6.53
CA HIS A 79 6.58 10.34 -5.81
C HIS A 79 7.58 10.50 -4.66
N CYS A 80 7.76 9.48 -3.81
CA CYS A 80 8.59 9.62 -2.62
C CYS A 80 10.10 9.54 -2.93
N VAL A 81 10.54 8.68 -3.85
CA VAL A 81 11.97 8.52 -4.15
C VAL A 81 12.48 9.62 -5.09
N LEU A 82 11.70 10.03 -6.10
CA LEU A 82 12.12 11.12 -6.99
C LEU A 82 12.18 12.47 -6.25
N ASP A 83 11.26 12.72 -5.32
CA ASP A 83 11.30 13.98 -4.56
C ASP A 83 12.40 13.94 -3.47
N ALA A 84 12.62 12.80 -2.81
CA ALA A 84 13.77 12.61 -1.92
C ALA A 84 15.12 12.75 -2.63
N ALA A 85 15.25 12.18 -3.84
CA ALA A 85 16.47 12.29 -4.65
C ALA A 85 16.80 13.74 -5.06
N LYS A 86 15.79 14.62 -5.16
CA LYS A 86 16.01 16.06 -5.39
C LYS A 86 16.44 16.81 -4.12
N LEU A 87 16.01 16.34 -2.94
CA LEU A 87 16.33 16.94 -1.63
C LEU A 87 17.76 16.61 -1.17
N GLY A 88 18.24 15.39 -1.46
CA GLY A 88 19.60 14.94 -1.14
C GLY A 88 19.88 14.74 0.37
N GLY A 89 21.06 14.21 0.69
CA GLY A 89 21.53 14.03 2.07
C GLY A 89 20.92 12.84 2.83
N ASN A 90 21.24 12.73 4.12
CA ASN A 90 20.86 11.61 4.98
C ASN A 90 19.34 11.43 5.14
N GLU A 91 18.58 12.52 5.01
CA GLU A 91 17.12 12.50 5.13
C GLU A 91 16.45 11.85 3.90
N ALA A 92 17.05 12.02 2.72
CA ALA A 92 16.64 11.33 1.51
C ALA A 92 16.92 9.81 1.60
N GLU A 93 18.09 9.42 2.10
CA GLU A 93 18.45 8.01 2.30
C GLU A 93 17.51 7.31 3.29
N ALA A 94 17.15 7.97 4.39
CA ALA A 94 16.18 7.43 5.35
C ALA A 94 14.80 7.18 4.72
N LYS A 95 14.32 8.09 3.87
CA LYS A 95 13.04 7.97 3.17
C LYS A 95 13.05 6.87 2.10
N ILE A 96 14.18 6.71 1.41
CA ILE A 96 14.38 5.61 0.44
C ILE A 96 14.44 4.25 1.15
N GLN A 97 15.06 4.18 2.32
CA GLN A 97 15.12 2.95 3.11
C GLN A 97 13.74 2.53 3.64
N GLU A 98 12.94 3.49 4.15
CA GLU A 98 11.56 3.25 4.58
C GLU A 98 10.70 2.67 3.45
N ALA A 99 10.79 3.25 2.25
CA ALA A 99 10.14 2.74 1.05
C ALA A 99 10.60 1.32 0.70
N SER A 100 11.91 1.08 0.73
CA SER A 100 12.53 -0.21 0.41
C SER A 100 12.12 -1.32 1.39
N ASP A 101 11.98 -1.00 2.68
CA ASP A 101 11.56 -1.95 3.70
C ASP A 101 10.08 -2.34 3.55
N ALA A 102 9.22 -1.40 3.16
CA ALA A 102 7.82 -1.68 2.83
C ALA A 102 7.70 -2.64 1.63
N ILE A 103 8.52 -2.44 0.59
CA ILE A 103 8.63 -3.35 -0.56
C ILE A 103 9.07 -4.73 -0.14
N ALA A 104 10.12 -4.80 0.66
CA ALA A 104 10.72 -6.06 1.04
C ALA A 104 9.74 -6.92 1.87
N ARG A 105 8.87 -6.30 2.67
CA ARG A 105 7.78 -7.02 3.36
C ARG A 105 6.76 -7.58 2.38
N PHE A 106 6.39 -6.82 1.35
CA PHE A 106 5.42 -7.24 0.33
C PHE A 106 5.92 -8.38 -0.57
N VAL A 107 7.21 -8.39 -0.95
CA VAL A 107 7.78 -9.45 -1.81
C VAL A 107 7.96 -10.79 -1.08
N ARG A 108 7.99 -10.79 0.25
CA ARG A 108 8.20 -12.00 1.07
C ARG A 108 6.91 -12.70 1.49
N SER A 109 5.76 -12.07 1.30
CA SER A 109 4.41 -12.64 1.54
C SER A 109 3.87 -13.32 0.31
#